data_AF-A0A0W8E826-F1
#
_entry.id   AF-A0A0W8E826-F1
#
_cell.length_a   1.000
_cell.length_b   1.000
_cell.length_c   1.000
_cell.angle_alpha   90.00
_cell.angle_beta   90.00
_cell.angle_gamma   90.00
#
_symmetry.space_group_name_H-M   'P 1'
#
loop_
_entity.id
_entity.type
_entity.pdbx_description
1 polymer ?
#
loop_
_entity_poly.entity_id
_entity_poly.type
_entity_poly.pdbx_seq_one_letter_code
_entity_poly.pdbx_strand_id
1 'polypeptide(L)'
;MFLSPDTPILDISQINIEKIRAFIIKLLDVHTLEIDDPFALNIYNKGIRPRYSGVDKMDVEDSTLNNWFIDRSTADIYRLTTASEEQFERYLDLVDLEASQTLLKLGSIAAKYDLYPADYNENGIKKITDAAEREHFEKFFLDGVVLNSAFQLLAGVYYQIHGKLYVIKT
;
A
#
# COMPACT_ATOMS: atom_id res chain seq x y z
N MET A 1 8.55 -17.47 1.60
CA MET A 1 8.63 -16.67 0.36
C MET A 1 10.00 -16.93 -0.24
N PHE A 2 10.10 -17.75 -1.30
CA PHE A 2 11.35 -17.85 -2.06
C PHE A 2 11.39 -16.61 -2.95
N LEU A 3 12.33 -15.70 -2.72
CA LEU A 3 12.53 -14.56 -3.61
C LEU A 3 12.90 -15.14 -4.99
N SER A 4 12.13 -14.83 -6.03
CA SER A 4 12.49 -15.13 -7.41
C SER A 4 13.93 -14.64 -7.65
N PRO A 5 14.78 -15.34 -8.44
CA PRO A 5 16.11 -14.84 -8.81
C PRO A 5 16.10 -13.44 -9.42
N ASP A 6 14.96 -12.99 -9.96
CA ASP A 6 14.78 -11.65 -10.52
C ASP A 6 14.31 -10.60 -9.50
N THR A 7 14.11 -10.98 -8.23
CA THR A 7 13.67 -10.04 -7.20
C THR A 7 14.81 -9.08 -6.90
N PRO A 8 14.61 -7.76 -7.06
CA PRO A 8 15.65 -6.80 -6.76
C PRO A 8 16.07 -6.89 -5.30
N ILE A 9 17.36 -6.64 -5.04
CA ILE A 9 17.95 -6.62 -3.69
C ILE A 9 18.29 -5.18 -3.35
N LEU A 10 17.94 -4.77 -2.14
CA LEU A 10 18.26 -3.48 -1.57
C LEU A 10 19.66 -3.53 -0.93
N ASP A 11 20.63 -2.84 -1.53
CA ASP A 11 21.97 -2.70 -0.95
C ASP A 11 21.96 -1.65 0.18
N ILE A 12 21.86 -2.14 1.41
CA ILE A 12 21.79 -1.32 2.63
C ILE A 12 23.09 -0.55 2.87
N SER A 13 24.24 -1.07 2.39
CA SER A 13 25.56 -0.48 2.64
C SER A 13 25.76 0.88 1.95
N GLN A 14 24.93 1.18 0.95
CA GLN A 14 25.00 2.43 0.19
C GLN A 14 23.61 3.04 -0.04
N ILE A 15 22.69 2.88 0.91
CA ILE A 15 21.29 3.28 0.79
C ILE A 15 21.13 4.81 0.67
N ASN A 16 20.33 5.26 -0.29
CA ASN A 16 19.86 6.64 -0.40
C ASN A 16 18.47 6.65 -1.07
N ILE A 17 17.81 7.82 -1.09
CA ILE A 17 16.47 7.99 -1.65
C ILE A 17 16.39 7.51 -3.11
N GLU A 18 17.36 7.86 -3.95
CA GLU A 18 17.36 7.49 -5.38
C GLU A 18 17.44 5.97 -5.58
N LYS A 19 18.28 5.29 -4.80
CA LYS A 19 18.44 3.83 -4.87
C LYS A 19 17.22 3.09 -4.33
N ILE A 20 16.59 3.60 -3.27
CA ILE A 20 15.33 3.03 -2.76
C ILE A 20 14.24 3.18 -3.81
N ARG A 21 14.10 4.38 -4.40
CA ARG A 21 13.12 4.63 -5.46
C ARG A 21 13.33 3.68 -6.64
N ALA A 22 14.57 3.55 -7.12
CA ALA A 22 14.92 2.64 -8.21
C ALA A 22 14.67 1.17 -7.87
N PHE A 23 14.89 0.77 -6.60
CA PHE A 23 14.56 -0.56 -6.10
C PHE A 23 13.04 -0.81 -6.16
N ILE A 24 12.22 0.12 -5.67
CA ILE A 24 10.75 -0.02 -5.70
C ILE A 24 10.25 -0.11 -7.14
N ILE A 25 10.73 0.76 -8.04
CA ILE A 25 10.34 0.73 -9.46
C ILE A 25 10.62 -0.65 -10.07
N LYS A 26 11.85 -1.16 -9.89
CA LYS A 26 12.20 -2.51 -10.37
C LYS A 26 11.37 -3.61 -9.74
N LEU A 27 10.98 -3.43 -8.48
CA LEU A 27 10.16 -4.41 -7.76
C LEU A 27 8.74 -4.46 -8.34
N LEU A 28 8.15 -3.30 -8.62
CA LEU A 28 6.84 -3.19 -9.26
C LEU A 28 6.85 -3.70 -10.72
N ASP A 29 7.99 -3.60 -11.42
CA ASP A 29 8.13 -4.17 -12.77
C ASP A 29 8.06 -5.70 -12.79
N VAL A 30 8.46 -6.38 -11.70
CA VAL A 30 8.51 -7.85 -11.61
C VAL A 30 7.40 -8.45 -10.76
N HIS A 31 6.82 -7.69 -9.84
CA HIS A 31 5.75 -8.12 -8.94
C HIS A 31 4.57 -7.17 -9.03
N THR A 32 3.41 -7.70 -9.43
CA THR A 32 2.15 -6.96 -9.38
C THR A 32 1.69 -6.82 -7.94
N LEU A 33 1.54 -5.58 -7.47
CA LEU A 33 0.89 -5.27 -6.20
C LEU A 33 -0.55 -4.79 -6.47
N GLU A 34 -1.36 -4.73 -5.41
CA GLU A 34 -2.73 -4.20 -5.50
C GLU A 34 -2.76 -2.74 -5.97
N ILE A 35 -1.65 -2.00 -5.84
CA ILE A 35 -1.54 -0.61 -6.28
C ILE A 35 -1.85 -0.39 -7.77
N ASP A 36 -1.70 -1.44 -8.59
CA ASP A 36 -2.02 -1.43 -10.02
C ASP A 36 -3.50 -1.75 -10.31
N ASP A 37 -4.34 -1.92 -9.28
CA ASP A 37 -5.77 -2.23 -9.44
C ASP A 37 -6.48 -1.12 -10.24
N PRO A 38 -7.16 -1.46 -11.38
CA PRO A 38 -7.80 -0.47 -12.23
C PRO A 38 -8.88 0.38 -11.54
N PHE A 39 -9.59 -0.19 -10.56
CA PHE A 39 -10.58 0.54 -9.78
C PHE A 39 -9.89 1.52 -8.82
N ALA A 40 -8.80 1.12 -8.16
CA ALA A 40 -8.00 2.03 -7.32
C ALA A 40 -7.43 3.21 -8.13
N LEU A 41 -6.89 2.93 -9.33
CA LEU A 41 -6.41 3.97 -10.25
C LEU A 41 -7.52 4.96 -10.63
N ASN A 42 -8.71 4.47 -10.95
CA ASN A 42 -9.85 5.32 -11.25
C ASN A 42 -10.27 6.17 -10.04
N ILE A 43 -10.32 5.59 -8.84
CA ILE A 43 -10.63 6.32 -7.60
C ILE A 43 -9.63 7.46 -7.38
N TYR A 44 -8.33 7.19 -7.54
CA TYR A 44 -7.30 8.22 -7.40
C TYR A 44 -7.43 9.33 -8.44
N ASN A 45 -7.74 8.99 -9.70
CA ASN A 45 -7.93 9.94 -10.79
C ASN A 45 -9.14 10.86 -10.58
N LYS A 46 -10.13 10.45 -9.78
CA LYS A 46 -11.25 11.31 -9.36
C LYS A 46 -10.88 12.35 -8.28
N GLY A 47 -9.64 12.34 -7.79
CA GLY A 47 -9.17 13.26 -6.75
C GLY A 47 -9.25 12.70 -5.33
N ILE A 48 -9.72 11.47 -5.13
CA ILE A 48 -9.69 10.80 -3.83
C ILE A 48 -8.23 10.44 -3.52
N ARG A 49 -7.80 10.65 -2.29
CA ARG A 49 -6.41 10.38 -1.84
C ARG A 49 -6.39 9.33 -0.74
N PRO A 50 -5.40 8.42 -0.73
CA PRO A 50 -5.27 7.44 0.33
C PRO A 50 -4.93 8.12 1.66
N ARG A 51 -5.38 7.50 2.76
CA ARG A 51 -4.92 7.81 4.11
C ARG A 51 -3.89 6.76 4.47
N TYR A 52 -2.68 7.23 4.73
CA TYR A 52 -1.58 6.37 5.14
C TYR A 52 -0.81 7.15 6.20
N SER A 53 -0.87 6.69 7.44
CA SER A 53 -0.26 7.41 8.56
C SER A 53 1.27 7.36 8.48
N GLY A 54 1.95 8.37 9.03
CA GLY A 54 3.39 8.28 9.31
C GLY A 54 4.30 9.39 8.77
N VAL A 55 3.82 10.30 7.93
CA VAL A 55 4.52 11.55 7.56
C VAL A 55 3.44 12.59 7.20
N ASP A 56 3.62 13.84 7.66
CA ASP A 56 2.79 14.97 7.26
C ASP A 56 2.62 15.02 5.75
N LYS A 57 1.44 15.45 5.30
CA LYS A 57 1.08 15.73 3.90
C LYS A 57 2.33 16.06 3.08
N MET A 58 2.87 15.10 2.34
CA MET A 58 3.72 15.48 1.23
C MET A 58 2.74 16.13 0.25
N ASP A 59 2.83 17.45 0.10
CA ASP A 59 2.29 18.17 -1.05
C ASP A 59 3.09 17.73 -2.27
N VAL A 60 2.89 16.48 -2.68
CA VAL A 60 3.38 16.02 -3.96
C VAL A 60 2.25 16.25 -4.94
N GLU A 61 2.53 17.05 -5.95
CA GLU A 61 1.75 17.10 -7.19
C GLU A 61 1.93 15.77 -7.96
N ASP A 62 1.62 14.65 -7.31
CA ASP A 62 1.79 13.33 -7.92
C ASP A 62 0.69 13.08 -8.93
N SER A 63 1.12 12.99 -10.18
CA SER A 63 0.25 12.78 -11.34
C SER A 63 -0.44 11.41 -11.35
N THR A 64 0.07 10.42 -10.61
CA THR A 64 -0.45 9.04 -10.59
C THR A 64 -0.38 8.40 -9.20
N LEU A 65 -1.23 7.40 -8.96
CA LEU A 65 -1.23 6.59 -7.73
C LEU A 65 0.11 5.87 -7.53
N ASN A 66 0.71 5.33 -8.60
CA ASN A 66 1.98 4.62 -8.53
C ASN A 66 3.13 5.55 -8.13
N ASN A 67 3.21 6.76 -8.69
CA ASN A 67 4.23 7.73 -8.28
C ASN A 67 4.06 8.08 -6.80
N TRP A 68 2.83 8.38 -6.39
CA TRP A 68 2.50 8.64 -4.99
C TRP A 68 2.93 7.50 -4.06
N PHE A 69 2.63 6.26 -4.44
CA PHE A 69 2.99 5.07 -3.67
C PHE A 69 4.50 4.86 -3.59
N ILE A 70 5.21 5.04 -4.70
CA ILE A 70 6.67 4.94 -4.78
C ILE A 70 7.31 5.99 -3.88
N ASP A 71 6.86 7.25 -3.94
CA ASP A 71 7.40 8.34 -3.13
C ASP A 71 7.17 8.09 -1.64
N ARG A 72 5.94 7.70 -1.26
CA ARG A 72 5.61 7.40 0.12
C ARG A 72 6.41 6.22 0.66
N SER A 73 6.49 5.13 -0.10
CA SER A 73 7.25 3.94 0.26
C SER A 73 8.76 4.22 0.32
N THR A 74 9.27 5.10 -0.55
CA THR A 74 10.67 5.53 -0.53
C THR A 74 11.00 6.22 0.80
N ALA A 75 10.15 7.13 1.24
CA ALA A 75 10.32 7.82 2.52
C ALA A 75 10.24 6.87 3.71
N ASP A 76 9.28 5.92 3.70
CA ASP A 76 9.14 4.96 4.78
C ASP A 76 10.34 4.01 4.87
N ILE A 77 10.79 3.44 3.75
CA ILE A 77 11.98 2.58 3.70
C ILE A 77 13.21 3.36 4.15
N TYR A 78 13.39 4.60 3.68
CA TYR A 78 14.55 5.42 4.07
C TYR A 78 14.61 5.67 5.58
N ARG A 79 13.46 5.91 6.21
CA ARG A 79 13.39 6.02 7.68
C ARG A 79 13.70 4.69 8.36
N LEU A 80 13.13 3.61 7.86
CA LEU A 80 13.18 2.29 8.50
C LEU A 80 14.54 1.58 8.36
N THR A 81 15.35 1.92 7.35
CA THR A 81 16.69 1.34 7.18
C THR A 81 17.65 1.65 8.32
N THR A 82 17.34 2.68 9.12
CA THR A 82 18.11 3.06 10.32
C THR A 82 17.40 2.73 11.63
N ALA A 83 16.18 2.19 11.54
CA ALA A 83 15.41 1.80 12.71
C ALA A 83 15.92 0.47 13.29
N SER A 84 15.65 0.23 14.58
CA SER A 84 15.88 -1.09 15.15
C SER A 84 14.88 -2.11 14.57
N GLU A 85 15.21 -3.40 14.67
CA GLU A 85 14.32 -4.50 14.27
C GLU A 85 12.93 -4.34 14.93
N GLU A 86 12.89 -4.07 16.25
CA GLU A 86 11.65 -3.86 17.00
C GLU A 86 10.86 -2.62 16.52
N GLN A 87 11.55 -1.53 16.16
CA GLN A 87 10.88 -0.34 15.64
C GLN A 87 10.26 -0.60 14.26
N PHE A 88 10.94 -1.38 13.41
CA PHE A 88 10.40 -1.79 12.12
C PHE A 88 9.21 -2.73 12.31
N GLU A 89 9.30 -3.74 13.18
CA GLU A 89 8.15 -4.62 13.48
C GLU A 89 6.94 -3.84 13.98
N ARG A 90 7.14 -2.88 14.91
CA ARG A 90 6.03 -2.03 15.37
C ARG A 90 5.43 -1.20 14.25
N TYR A 91 6.24 -0.75 13.29
CA TYR A 91 5.72 -0.05 12.12
C TYR A 91 4.86 -0.97 11.24
N LEU A 92 5.33 -2.19 10.98
CA LEU A 92 4.55 -3.21 10.25
C LEU A 92 3.25 -3.57 10.97
N ASP A 93 3.29 -3.74 12.30
CA ASP A 93 2.11 -3.99 13.14
C ASP A 93 1.06 -2.87 12.97
N LEU A 94 1.50 -1.61 12.88
CA LEU A 94 0.60 -0.46 12.69
C LEU A 94 -0.02 -0.44 11.28
N VAL A 95 0.77 -0.71 10.24
CA VAL A 95 0.25 -0.76 8.86
C VAL A 95 -0.77 -1.90 8.71
N ASP A 96 -0.48 -3.08 9.28
CA ASP A 96 -1.39 -4.23 9.28
C ASP A 96 -2.70 -3.95 10.05
N LEU A 97 -2.59 -3.27 11.20
CA LEU A 97 -3.77 -2.84 11.98
C LEU A 97 -4.64 -1.87 11.18
N GLU A 98 -4.05 -0.88 10.51
CA GLU A 98 -4.78 0.07 9.66
C GLU A 98 -5.43 -0.63 8.46
N ALA A 99 -4.73 -1.57 7.83
CA ALA A 99 -5.25 -2.39 6.73
C ALA A 99 -6.46 -3.21 7.19
N SER A 100 -6.33 -3.90 8.32
CA SER A 100 -7.39 -4.70 8.93
C SER A 100 -8.64 -3.87 9.28
N GLN A 101 -8.46 -2.70 9.89
CA GLN A 101 -9.58 -1.79 10.18
C GLN A 101 -10.27 -1.28 8.91
N THR A 102 -9.50 -1.03 7.86
CA THR A 102 -10.02 -0.60 6.56
C THR A 102 -10.81 -1.71 5.89
N LEU A 103 -10.31 -2.95 5.94
CA LEU A 103 -11.00 -4.13 5.44
C LEU A 103 -12.35 -4.36 6.15
N LEU A 104 -12.42 -4.16 7.47
CA LEU A 104 -13.68 -4.26 8.22
C LEU A 104 -14.71 -3.21 7.77
N LYS A 105 -14.27 -1.97 7.49
CA LYS A 105 -15.15 -0.90 7.00
C LYS A 105 -15.65 -1.21 5.59
N LEU A 106 -14.77 -1.69 4.72
CA LEU A 106 -15.15 -2.19 3.39
C LEU A 106 -16.17 -3.32 3.47
N GLY A 107 -15.89 -4.33 4.30
CA GLY A 107 -16.76 -5.48 4.49
C GLY A 107 -18.15 -5.11 5.00
N SER A 108 -18.24 -4.12 5.89
CA SER A 108 -19.51 -3.60 6.38
C SER A 108 -20.36 -2.97 5.27
N ILE A 109 -19.75 -2.12 4.42
CA ILE A 109 -20.46 -1.52 3.29
C ILE A 109 -20.80 -2.59 2.24
N ALA A 110 -19.88 -3.50 1.95
CA ALA A 110 -20.09 -4.60 1.03
C ALA A 110 -21.25 -5.51 1.45
N ALA A 111 -21.32 -5.89 2.72
CA ALA A 111 -22.42 -6.67 3.26
C ALA A 111 -23.76 -5.93 3.19
N LYS A 112 -23.77 -4.62 3.46
CA LYS A 112 -24.98 -3.79 3.37
C LYS A 112 -25.59 -3.78 1.97
N TYR A 113 -24.76 -3.76 0.93
CA TYR A 113 -25.17 -3.64 -0.47
C TYR A 113 -25.09 -4.94 -1.27
N ASP A 114 -24.78 -6.07 -0.62
CA ASP A 114 -24.55 -7.37 -1.28
C ASP A 114 -23.58 -7.24 -2.47
N LEU A 115 -22.41 -6.65 -2.17
CA LEU A 115 -21.35 -6.39 -3.13
C LEU A 115 -20.42 -7.59 -3.26
N TYR A 116 -20.15 -7.96 -4.50
CA TYR A 116 -19.14 -8.92 -4.90
C TYR A 116 -18.06 -8.20 -5.73
N PRO A 117 -16.86 -8.78 -5.90
CA PRO A 117 -15.80 -8.17 -6.70
C PRO A 117 -16.21 -7.75 -8.12
N ALA A 118 -17.17 -8.45 -8.74
CA ALA A 118 -17.67 -8.11 -10.07
C ALA A 118 -18.53 -6.82 -10.11
N ASP A 119 -18.97 -6.31 -8.96
CA ASP A 119 -19.87 -5.15 -8.87
C ASP A 119 -19.14 -3.80 -8.90
N TYR A 120 -17.81 -3.81 -8.80
CA TYR A 120 -16.96 -2.64 -8.90
C TYR A 120 -15.77 -2.92 -9.82
N ASN A 121 -15.44 -1.96 -10.68
CA ASN A 121 -14.34 -2.05 -11.64
C ASN A 121 -13.83 -0.65 -12.00
N GLU A 122 -12.98 -0.51 -13.01
CA GLU A 122 -12.44 0.77 -13.47
C GLU A 122 -13.52 1.81 -13.84
N ASN A 123 -14.76 1.39 -14.10
CA ASN A 123 -15.89 2.28 -14.39
C ASN A 123 -16.69 2.68 -13.13
N GLY A 124 -16.27 2.25 -11.93
CA GLY A 124 -16.89 2.57 -10.65
C GLY A 124 -17.78 1.46 -10.12
N ILE A 125 -18.66 1.83 -9.16
CA ILE A 125 -19.59 0.93 -8.48
C ILE A 125 -21.04 1.41 -8.65
N LYS A 126 -21.89 0.56 -9.23
CA LYS A 126 -23.29 0.92 -9.56
C LYS A 126 -24.30 0.57 -8.47
N LYS A 127 -24.03 -0.48 -7.69
CA LYS A 127 -24.97 -1.00 -6.67
C LYS A 127 -25.15 -0.06 -5.47
N ILE A 128 -24.13 0.71 -5.10
CA ILE A 128 -24.25 1.71 -4.03
C ILE A 128 -24.92 2.96 -4.62
N THR A 129 -26.21 3.17 -4.35
CA THR A 129 -26.96 4.33 -4.86
C THR A 129 -26.73 5.62 -4.06
N ASP A 130 -26.43 5.48 -2.76
CA ASP A 130 -26.09 6.61 -1.91
C ASP A 130 -24.69 7.15 -2.26
N ALA A 131 -24.60 8.44 -2.56
CA ALA A 131 -23.35 9.05 -3.03
C ALA A 131 -22.27 9.10 -1.93
N ALA A 132 -22.65 9.38 -0.69
CA ALA A 132 -21.70 9.49 0.42
C ALA A 132 -21.14 8.11 0.80
N GLU A 133 -21.98 7.08 0.84
CA GLU A 133 -21.52 5.71 1.08
C GLU A 133 -20.68 5.17 -0.08
N ARG A 134 -20.98 5.56 -1.32
CA ARG A 134 -20.13 5.23 -2.47
C ARG A 134 -18.75 5.84 -2.31
N GLU A 135 -18.67 7.12 -1.98
CA GLU A 135 -17.39 7.79 -1.75
C GLU A 135 -16.63 7.17 -0.58
N HIS A 136 -17.31 6.80 0.52
CA HIS A 136 -16.69 6.07 1.62
C HIS A 136 -16.15 4.70 1.19
N PHE A 137 -16.90 3.94 0.39
CA PHE A 137 -16.42 2.67 -0.15
C PHE A 137 -15.18 2.87 -1.01
N GLU A 138 -15.22 3.79 -1.98
CA GLU A 138 -14.09 4.12 -2.84
C GLU A 138 -12.86 4.55 -2.01
N LYS A 139 -13.08 5.38 -0.97
CA LYS A 139 -12.03 5.81 -0.06
C LYS A 139 -11.38 4.63 0.68
N PHE A 140 -12.19 3.76 1.28
CA PHE A 140 -11.65 2.61 2.01
C PHE A 140 -11.02 1.58 1.07
N PHE A 141 -11.51 1.46 -0.16
CA PHE A 141 -10.94 0.57 -1.16
C PHE A 141 -9.53 1.03 -1.51
N LEU A 142 -9.37 2.32 -1.83
CA LEU A 142 -8.06 2.91 -2.10
C LEU A 142 -7.12 2.82 -0.90
N ASP A 143 -7.63 3.08 0.32
CA ASP A 143 -6.85 2.92 1.56
C ASP A 143 -6.34 1.48 1.71
N GLY A 144 -7.21 0.49 1.51
CA GLY A 144 -6.87 -0.94 1.63
C GLY A 144 -5.80 -1.36 0.63
N VAL A 145 -5.99 -0.99 -0.64
CA VAL A 145 -5.02 -1.26 -1.72
C VAL A 145 -3.63 -0.72 -1.39
N VAL A 146 -3.57 0.53 -0.92
CA VAL A 146 -2.30 1.18 -0.55
C VAL A 146 -1.66 0.52 0.66
N LEU A 147 -2.44 0.29 1.73
CA LEU A 147 -1.94 -0.29 2.98
C LEU A 147 -1.44 -1.72 2.78
N ASN A 148 -2.18 -2.55 2.03
CA ASN A 148 -1.77 -3.91 1.70
C ASN A 148 -0.49 -3.94 0.86
N SER A 149 -0.41 -3.08 -0.16
CA SER A 149 0.77 -2.98 -1.02
C SER A 149 1.99 -2.51 -0.22
N ALA A 150 1.81 -1.51 0.65
CA ALA A 150 2.86 -1.02 1.53
C ALA A 150 3.33 -2.10 2.50
N PHE A 151 2.40 -2.82 3.14
CA PHE A 151 2.75 -3.92 4.05
C PHE A 151 3.56 -5.00 3.34
N GLN A 152 3.14 -5.45 2.15
CA GLN A 152 3.86 -6.46 1.38
C GLN A 152 5.28 -6.00 1.02
N LEU A 153 5.42 -4.77 0.54
CA LEU A 153 6.72 -4.18 0.22
C LEU A 153 7.62 -4.10 1.46
N LEU A 154 7.10 -3.54 2.56
CA LEU A 154 7.85 -3.30 3.78
C LEU A 154 8.23 -4.60 4.50
N ALA A 155 7.36 -5.61 4.50
CA ALA A 155 7.68 -6.93 5.05
C ALA A 155 8.79 -7.61 4.23
N GLY A 156 8.79 -7.43 2.90
CA GLY A 156 9.88 -7.88 2.03
C GLY A 156 11.20 -7.17 2.34
N VAL A 157 11.16 -5.85 2.54
CA VAL A 157 12.33 -5.05 2.94
C VAL A 157 12.83 -5.47 4.33
N TYR A 158 11.94 -5.69 5.30
CA TYR A 158 12.30 -6.19 6.63
C TYR A 158 13.11 -7.49 6.54
N TYR A 159 12.68 -8.43 5.69
CA TYR A 159 13.45 -9.66 5.45
C TYR A 159 14.83 -9.38 4.86
N GLN A 160 14.96 -8.46 3.91
CA GLN A 160 16.26 -8.12 3.33
C GLN A 160 17.21 -7.46 4.34
N ILE A 161 16.68 -6.67 5.28
CA ILE A 161 17.49 -5.97 6.29
C ILE A 161 17.89 -6.88 7.46
N HIS A 162 16.94 -7.66 7.98
CA HIS A 162 17.14 -8.41 9.23
C HIS A 162 17.35 -9.92 9.01
N GLY A 163 17.17 -10.41 7.78
CA GLY A 163 17.28 -11.84 7.46
C GLY A 163 16.19 -12.71 8.08
N LYS A 164 15.08 -12.11 8.53
CA LYS A 164 13.96 -12.76 9.22
C LYS A 164 12.64 -12.43 8.54
N LEU A 165 11.74 -13.41 8.50
CA LEU A 165 10.38 -13.15 8.07
C LEU A 165 9.63 -12.44 9.19
N TYR A 166 8.93 -11.35 8.84
CA TYR A 166 7.98 -10.73 9.76
C TYR A 166 6.84 -11.71 10.06
N VAL A 167 6.48 -11.84 11.33
CA VAL A 167 5.40 -12.71 11.79
C VAL A 167 4.21 -11.84 12.15
N ILE A 168 3.11 -12.02 11.41
CA ILE A 168 1.83 -11.35 11.70
C ILE A 168 1.36 -11.80 13.09
N LYS A 169 1.04 -10.82 13.94
CA LYS A 169 0.55 -11.06 15.30
C LYS A 169 -0.98 -11.13 15.26
N THR A 170 -1.53 -12.31 15.54
CA THR A 170 -2.98 -12.56 15.67
C THR A 170 -3.52 -12.16 17.02
#